data_AF-A0A4Q4D8D4-F1
#
_entry.id   AF-A0A4Q4D8D4-F1
#
_cell.length_a   1.000
_cell.length_b   1.000
_cell.length_c   1.000
_cell.angle_alpha   90.00
_cell.angle_beta   90.00
_cell.angle_gamma   90.00
#
_symmetry.space_group_name_H-M   'P 1'
#
loop_
_entity.id
_entity.type
_entity.pdbx_description
1 polymer ?
#
loop_
_entity_poly.entity_id
_entity_poly.type
_entity_poly.pdbx_seq_one_letter_code
_entity_poly.pdbx_strand_id
1 'polypeptide(L)'
;MNRASTPIAIGVSAVVLVLGLLVGVKLVTAKADTGTDDAATCTNQTVAKGETLSSNLVQVNVLNASQRSGLANRVSINLQRRGFLAGGVGNSTSKVAGTGVTILDADKADPMVHLVAIQFPKVSYAESDLPATDGITIVVGDDYKALKKKARTSFKTPAAVSVCVPQVTLDE
;
A
#
# COMPACT_ATOMS: atom_id res chain seq x y z
N MET A 1 -33.44 -39.70 38.13
CA MET A 1 -32.04 -40.19 38.13
C MET A 1 -31.41 -39.91 36.77
N ASN A 2 -30.64 -38.82 36.60
CA ASN A 2 -29.87 -38.52 35.35
C ASN A 2 -28.35 -38.55 35.60
N ARG A 3 -27.87 -39.45 36.48
CA ARG A 3 -26.44 -39.52 36.84
C ARG A 3 -25.56 -40.25 35.82
N ALA A 4 -26.17 -41.03 34.92
CA ALA A 4 -25.45 -41.79 33.88
C ALA A 4 -25.17 -40.96 32.60
N SER A 5 -25.93 -39.89 32.36
CA SER A 5 -25.81 -39.05 31.16
C SER A 5 -24.62 -38.08 31.22
N THR A 6 -24.21 -37.69 32.44
CA THR A 6 -23.13 -36.74 32.71
C THR A 6 -21.73 -37.26 32.33
N PRO A 7 -21.29 -38.49 32.70
CA PRO A 7 -19.97 -38.98 32.31
C PRO A 7 -19.86 -39.22 30.80
N ILE A 8 -20.95 -39.63 30.14
CA ILE A 8 -21.01 -39.82 28.68
C ILE A 8 -20.86 -38.47 27.96
N ALA A 9 -21.57 -37.43 28.41
CA ALA A 9 -21.48 -36.09 27.83
C ALA A 9 -20.08 -35.47 27.99
N ILE A 10 -19.42 -35.70 29.12
CA ILE A 10 -18.02 -35.26 29.35
C ILE A 10 -17.06 -36.01 28.44
N GLY A 11 -17.22 -37.33 28.30
CA GLY A 11 -16.40 -38.14 27.39
C GLY A 11 -16.53 -37.69 25.93
N VAL A 12 -17.76 -37.46 25.45
CA VAL A 12 -18.01 -36.96 24.09
C VAL A 12 -17.40 -35.57 23.90
N SER A 13 -17.59 -34.66 24.85
CA SER A 13 -17.01 -33.31 24.77
C SER A 13 -15.48 -33.33 24.74
N ALA A 14 -14.85 -34.19 25.56
CA ALA A 14 -13.39 -34.34 25.58
C ALA A 14 -12.85 -34.87 24.25
N VAL A 15 -13.53 -35.83 23.62
CA VAL A 15 -13.16 -36.36 22.30
C VAL A 15 -13.26 -35.28 21.23
N VAL A 16 -14.36 -34.50 21.22
CA VAL A 16 -14.54 -33.38 20.27
C VAL A 16 -13.44 -32.32 20.45
N LEU A 17 -13.07 -31.98 21.68
CA LEU A 17 -12.00 -31.02 21.97
C LEU A 17 -10.64 -31.52 21.49
N VAL A 18 -10.30 -32.80 21.73
CA VAL A 18 -9.03 -33.38 21.28
C VAL A 18 -8.96 -33.42 19.75
N LEU A 19 -10.04 -33.82 19.08
CA LEU A 19 -10.13 -33.80 17.63
C LEU A 19 -9.98 -32.37 17.07
N GLY A 20 -10.67 -31.40 17.67
CA GLY A 20 -10.55 -29.99 17.30
C GLY A 20 -9.14 -29.45 17.48
N LEU A 21 -8.45 -29.82 18.56
CA LEU A 21 -7.06 -29.43 18.79
C LEU A 21 -6.11 -30.02 17.74
N LEU A 22 -6.28 -31.31 17.40
CA LEU A 22 -5.46 -31.98 16.39
C LEU A 22 -5.69 -31.37 15.00
N VAL A 23 -6.95 -31.14 14.61
CA VAL A 23 -7.31 -30.50 13.35
C VAL A 23 -6.78 -29.06 13.32
N GLY A 24 -6.99 -28.29 14.39
CA GLY A 24 -6.52 -26.91 14.51
C GLY A 24 -5.00 -26.78 14.39
N VAL A 25 -4.22 -27.67 15.05
CA VAL A 25 -2.76 -27.70 14.92
C VAL A 25 -2.34 -28.03 13.48
N LYS A 26 -3.04 -28.95 12.81
CA LYS A 26 -2.76 -29.27 11.40
C LYS A 26 -3.07 -28.09 10.47
N LEU A 27 -4.16 -27.35 10.72
CA LEU A 27 -4.52 -26.16 9.93
C LEU A 27 -3.57 -24.98 10.18
N VAL A 28 -3.19 -24.70 11.43
CA VAL A 28 -2.30 -23.56 11.73
C VAL A 28 -0.86 -23.80 11.29
N THR A 29 -0.45 -25.07 11.17
CA THR A 29 0.89 -25.46 10.69
C THR A 29 0.90 -25.87 9.22
N ALA A 30 -0.26 -25.89 8.56
CA ALA A 30 -0.33 -26.13 7.13
C ALA A 30 0.43 -25.00 6.40
N LYS A 31 1.24 -25.41 5.43
CA LYS A 31 1.86 -24.45 4.52
C LYS A 31 0.72 -23.86 3.70
N ALA A 32 0.56 -22.55 3.74
CA ALA A 32 -0.38 -21.90 2.85
C ALA A 32 0.08 -22.18 1.41
N ASP A 33 -0.82 -22.68 0.56
CA ASP A 33 -0.65 -22.63 -0.89
C ASP A 33 -0.79 -21.17 -1.32
N THR A 34 0.19 -20.36 -0.94
CA THR A 34 0.48 -19.11 -1.64
C THR A 34 1.08 -19.55 -2.96
N GLY A 35 0.19 -19.83 -3.92
CA GLY A 35 0.56 -20.16 -5.29
C GLY A 35 1.70 -19.25 -5.70
N THR A 36 2.84 -19.86 -6.02
CA THR A 36 4.05 -19.15 -6.48
C THR A 36 3.85 -18.76 -7.93
N ASP A 37 2.68 -18.23 -8.25
CA ASP A 37 2.46 -17.44 -9.44
C ASP A 37 2.92 -16.03 -9.08
N ASP A 38 4.24 -15.85 -9.02
CA ASP A 38 4.89 -14.56 -9.25
C ASP A 38 4.66 -14.12 -10.71
N ALA A 39 3.44 -14.29 -11.23
CA ALA A 39 2.99 -13.60 -12.40
C ALA A 39 2.98 -12.12 -12.00
N ALA A 40 3.84 -11.32 -12.62
CA ALA A 40 3.91 -9.90 -12.36
C ALA A 40 2.49 -9.32 -12.43
N THR A 41 1.99 -8.84 -11.29
CA THR A 41 0.65 -8.25 -11.16
C THR A 41 0.51 -6.95 -11.97
N CYS A 42 1.62 -6.46 -12.51
CA CYS A 42 1.67 -5.38 -13.47
C CYS A 42 2.62 -5.67 -14.63
N THR A 43 2.27 -5.11 -15.80
CA THR A 43 3.19 -5.02 -16.92
C THR A 43 3.78 -3.62 -16.93
N ASN A 44 5.11 -3.56 -17.05
CA ASN A 44 5.82 -2.31 -17.26
C ASN A 44 5.46 -1.75 -18.64
N GLN A 45 4.75 -0.63 -18.66
CA GLN A 45 4.49 0.13 -19.87
C GLN A 45 5.34 1.38 -19.87
N THR A 46 5.89 1.76 -21.02
CA THR A 46 6.64 3.02 -21.16
C THR A 46 5.70 4.11 -21.65
N VAL A 47 5.48 5.14 -20.84
CA VAL A 47 4.88 6.39 -21.29
C VAL A 47 5.94 7.16 -22.05
N ALA A 48 5.72 7.38 -23.34
CA ALA A 48 6.70 8.05 -24.20
C ALA A 48 6.80 9.54 -23.87
N LYS A 49 7.92 10.17 -24.25
CA LYS A 49 8.07 11.62 -24.16
C LYS A 49 6.96 12.33 -24.94
N GLY A 50 6.26 13.27 -24.30
CA GLY A 50 5.15 14.03 -24.90
C GLY A 50 3.78 13.35 -24.80
N GLU A 51 3.75 12.11 -24.31
CA GLU A 51 2.54 11.40 -23.94
C GLU A 51 2.04 11.87 -22.57
N THR A 52 0.74 11.66 -22.32
CA THR A 52 0.10 12.11 -21.08
C THR A 52 0.37 11.11 -19.98
N LEU A 53 1.13 11.50 -18.95
CA LEU A 53 1.16 10.77 -17.68
C LEU A 53 0.01 11.26 -16.82
N SER A 54 -0.83 10.33 -16.39
CA SER A 54 -1.97 10.56 -15.52
C SER A 54 -1.81 9.83 -14.19
N SER A 55 -2.47 10.35 -13.16
CA SER A 55 -2.38 9.83 -11.79
C SER A 55 -2.79 8.36 -11.67
N ASN A 56 -3.69 7.87 -12.52
CA ASN A 56 -4.13 6.47 -12.56
C ASN A 56 -3.05 5.47 -13.00
N LEU A 57 -1.87 5.94 -13.38
CA LEU A 57 -0.69 5.12 -13.66
C LEU A 57 0.36 5.20 -12.54
N VAL A 58 0.11 5.99 -11.49
CA VAL A 58 1.07 6.26 -10.42
C VAL A 58 0.54 5.72 -9.11
N GLN A 59 1.22 4.69 -8.60
CA GLN A 59 1.03 4.17 -7.25
C GLN A 59 1.75 5.04 -6.22
N VAL A 60 1.09 5.32 -5.10
CA VAL A 60 1.67 6.10 -4.00
C VAL A 60 1.57 5.33 -2.69
N ASN A 61 2.73 5.04 -2.09
CA ASN A 61 2.83 4.51 -0.74
C ASN A 61 2.85 5.69 0.25
N VAL A 62 2.03 5.62 1.30
CA VAL A 62 1.86 6.70 2.27
C VAL A 62 2.23 6.21 3.67
N LEU A 63 3.33 6.74 4.20
CA LEU A 63 3.84 6.41 5.52
C LEU A 63 3.63 7.55 6.50
N ASN A 64 3.15 7.23 7.70
CA ASN A 64 2.89 8.20 8.76
C ASN A 64 4.12 8.35 9.67
N ALA A 65 4.75 9.52 9.68
CA ALA A 65 5.78 9.88 10.65
C ALA A 65 5.27 10.85 11.73
N SER A 66 3.95 11.07 11.79
CA SER A 66 3.29 11.96 12.74
C SER A 66 2.71 11.19 13.94
N GLN A 67 2.35 11.91 15.01
CA GLN A 67 1.61 11.32 16.13
C GLN A 67 0.11 11.17 15.85
N ARG A 68 -0.36 11.60 14.68
CA ARG A 68 -1.79 11.66 14.35
C ARG A 68 -2.28 10.34 13.79
N SER A 69 -3.13 9.65 14.54
CA SER A 69 -3.73 8.38 14.11
C SER A 69 -4.52 8.51 12.80
N GLY A 70 -4.31 7.53 11.91
CA GLY A 70 -4.98 7.43 10.62
C GLY A 70 -4.60 8.51 9.60
N LEU A 71 -3.52 9.29 9.84
CA LEU A 71 -3.13 10.36 8.92
C LEU A 71 -2.78 9.82 7.53
N ALA A 72 -1.93 8.79 7.46
CA ALA A 72 -1.54 8.18 6.19
C ALA A 72 -2.74 7.65 5.42
N ASN A 73 -3.68 6.97 6.08
CA ASN A 73 -4.89 6.46 5.43
C ASN A 73 -5.75 7.60 4.84
N ARG A 74 -5.97 8.69 5.59
CA ARG A 74 -6.70 9.85 5.07
C ARG A 74 -5.99 10.49 3.87
N VAL A 75 -4.66 10.57 3.90
CA VAL A 75 -3.87 11.10 2.76
C VAL A 75 -3.98 10.18 1.56
N SER A 76 -3.85 8.88 1.73
CA SER A 76 -4.02 7.88 0.67
C SER A 76 -5.39 8.00 0.01
N ILE A 77 -6.48 8.04 0.79
CA ILE A 77 -7.84 8.25 0.26
C ILE A 77 -7.96 9.57 -0.51
N ASN A 78 -7.34 10.65 -0.03
CA ASN A 78 -7.36 11.94 -0.73
C ASN A 78 -6.63 11.90 -2.08
N LEU A 79 -5.55 11.13 -2.18
CA LEU A 79 -4.82 10.92 -3.43
C LEU A 79 -5.59 9.99 -4.38
N GLN A 80 -6.20 8.92 -3.87
CA GLN A 80 -7.07 8.04 -4.66
C GLN A 80 -8.26 8.79 -5.27
N ARG A 81 -8.86 9.73 -4.53
CA ARG A 81 -9.89 10.63 -5.08
C ARG A 81 -9.40 11.54 -6.21
N ARG A 82 -8.08 11.64 -6.41
CA ARG A 82 -7.42 12.33 -7.52
C ARG A 82 -6.94 11.37 -8.62
N GLY A 83 -7.33 10.11 -8.53
CA GLY A 83 -7.02 9.06 -9.49
C GLY A 83 -5.70 8.34 -9.23
N PHE A 84 -4.95 8.64 -8.16
CA PHE A 84 -3.73 7.87 -7.86
C PHE A 84 -4.06 6.43 -7.44
N LEU A 85 -3.19 5.49 -7.81
CA LEU A 85 -3.31 4.11 -7.36
C LEU A 85 -2.88 4.00 -5.89
N ALA A 86 -3.63 3.21 -5.12
CA ALA A 86 -3.33 2.97 -3.72
C ALA A 86 -2.10 2.06 -3.60
N GLY A 87 -1.06 2.53 -2.92
CA GLY A 87 0.06 1.70 -2.49
C GLY A 87 -0.05 1.29 -1.01
N GLY A 88 1.09 0.97 -0.42
CA GLY A 88 1.22 0.66 0.99
C GLY A 88 0.84 1.84 1.89
N VAL A 89 0.09 1.58 2.95
CA VAL A 89 -0.29 2.57 3.97
C VAL A 89 0.15 2.06 5.33
N GLY A 90 0.94 2.85 6.06
CA GLY A 90 1.48 2.41 7.34
C GLY A 90 2.12 3.52 8.16
N ASN A 91 2.79 3.13 9.24
CA ASN A 91 3.67 4.03 9.98
C ASN A 91 5.07 3.99 9.36
N SER A 92 5.75 5.13 9.36
CA SER A 92 7.10 5.24 8.82
C SER A 92 8.10 4.59 9.78
N THR A 93 8.94 3.71 9.25
CA THR A 93 10.17 3.23 9.90
C THR A 93 11.42 3.97 9.39
N SER A 94 11.25 4.89 8.45
CA SER A 94 12.32 5.73 7.90
C SER A 94 12.85 6.68 8.97
N LYS A 95 14.16 6.90 8.94
CA LYS A 95 14.84 7.92 9.75
C LYS A 95 14.53 9.33 9.25
N VAL A 96 14.01 9.46 8.03
CA VAL A 96 13.59 10.73 7.44
C VAL A 96 12.28 11.18 8.08
N ALA A 97 12.40 11.88 9.21
CA ALA A 97 11.28 12.55 9.87
C ALA A 97 11.08 13.95 9.27
N GLY A 98 10.30 14.03 8.18
CA GLY A 98 9.82 15.31 7.69
C GLY A 98 8.67 15.82 8.56
N THR A 99 8.68 17.09 8.98
CA THR A 99 7.54 17.67 9.71
C THR A 99 6.32 17.82 8.81
N GLY A 100 6.52 18.08 7.50
CA GLY A 100 5.48 18.19 6.48
C GLY A 100 5.31 16.92 5.64
N VAL A 101 5.39 17.05 4.31
CA VAL A 101 5.41 15.89 3.40
C VAL A 101 6.81 15.77 2.80
N THR A 102 7.38 14.57 2.84
CA THR A 102 8.67 14.26 2.23
C THR A 102 8.49 13.13 1.24
N ILE A 103 8.96 13.31 0.01
CA ILE A 103 9.00 12.24 -1.00
C ILE A 103 10.34 11.53 -0.84
N LEU A 104 10.31 10.21 -0.70
CA LEU A 104 11.49 9.36 -0.61
C LEU A 104 11.84 8.86 -2.01
N ASP A 105 12.60 9.67 -2.73
CA ASP A 105 13.06 9.36 -4.08
C ASP A 105 14.39 10.05 -4.36
N ALA A 106 15.30 9.33 -5.00
CA ALA A 106 16.60 9.85 -5.42
C ALA A 106 16.46 10.74 -6.66
N ASP A 107 15.51 10.47 -7.56
CA ASP A 107 15.33 11.22 -8.80
C ASP A 107 14.20 12.25 -8.72
N LYS A 108 14.58 13.51 -8.51
CA LYS A 108 13.62 14.64 -8.51
C LYS A 108 13.09 14.98 -9.90
N ALA A 109 13.78 14.54 -10.96
CA ALA A 109 13.39 14.80 -12.34
C ALA A 109 12.35 13.78 -12.85
N ASP A 110 12.10 12.70 -12.11
CA ASP A 110 11.07 11.73 -12.45
C ASP A 110 9.69 12.42 -12.58
N PRO A 111 9.04 12.33 -13.75
CA PRO A 111 7.69 12.87 -13.95
C PRO A 111 6.63 12.33 -12.97
N MET A 112 6.76 11.10 -12.46
CA MET A 112 5.88 10.56 -11.41
C MET A 112 6.08 11.30 -10.09
N VAL A 113 7.34 11.47 -9.66
CA VAL A 113 7.70 12.24 -8.46
C VAL A 113 7.15 13.65 -8.58
N HIS A 114 7.29 14.28 -9.75
CA HIS A 114 6.71 15.59 -10.02
C HIS A 114 5.18 15.60 -9.88
N LEU A 115 4.49 14.60 -10.45
CA LEU A 115 3.03 14.49 -10.40
C LEU A 115 2.49 14.37 -8.97
N VAL A 116 3.20 13.63 -8.12
CA VAL A 116 2.89 13.50 -6.69
C VAL A 116 3.21 14.80 -5.96
N ALA A 117 4.38 15.40 -6.20
CA ALA A 117 4.83 16.64 -5.56
C ALA A 117 3.85 17.80 -5.76
N ILE A 118 3.30 17.97 -6.96
CA ILE A 118 2.37 19.07 -7.23
C ILE A 118 1.04 18.95 -6.47
N GLN A 119 0.70 17.79 -5.90
CA GLN A 119 -0.51 17.62 -5.09
C GLN A 119 -0.44 18.35 -3.75
N PHE A 120 0.76 18.62 -3.25
CA PHE A 120 1.00 19.19 -1.93
C PHE A 120 1.43 20.65 -2.00
N PRO A 121 1.08 21.50 -1.03
CA PRO A 121 1.51 22.91 -0.94
C PRO A 121 3.03 23.04 -0.91
N LYS A 122 3.69 22.20 -0.10
CA LYS A 122 5.13 22.15 0.09
C LYS A 122 5.54 20.69 0.23
N VAL A 123 6.65 20.31 -0.40
CA VAL A 123 7.27 18.99 -0.26
C VAL A 123 8.76 19.15 -0.02
N SER A 124 9.30 18.29 0.82
CA SER A 124 10.73 18.01 0.92
C SER A 124 11.05 16.73 0.13
N TYR A 125 12.33 16.50 -0.14
CA TYR A 125 12.80 15.28 -0.77
C TYR A 125 13.96 14.73 0.04
N ALA A 126 14.04 13.42 0.14
CA ALA A 126 15.16 12.71 0.71
C ALA A 126 15.39 11.43 -0.07
N GLU A 127 16.62 10.91 -0.01
CA GLU A 127 16.88 9.56 -0.48
C GLU A 127 16.12 8.54 0.39
N SER A 128 15.67 7.44 -0.23
CA SER A 128 15.01 6.37 0.50
C SER A 128 16.02 5.59 1.34
N ASP A 129 15.75 5.46 2.62
CA ASP A 129 16.43 4.53 3.54
C ASP A 129 15.60 3.26 3.81
N LEU A 130 14.50 3.09 3.05
CA LEU A 130 13.62 1.94 3.11
C LEU A 130 13.94 0.96 1.98
N PRO A 131 13.57 -0.33 2.13
CA PRO A 131 13.62 -1.29 1.03
C PRO A 131 12.90 -0.76 -0.20
N ALA A 132 13.36 -1.14 -1.38
CA ALA A 132 12.72 -0.77 -2.64
C ALA A 132 11.26 -1.25 -2.64
N THR A 133 10.35 -0.36 -3.02
CA THR A 133 8.91 -0.61 -3.13
C THR A 133 8.41 -0.10 -4.47
N ASP A 134 7.37 -0.73 -5.00
CA ASP A 134 6.72 -0.22 -6.21
C ASP A 134 6.04 1.13 -5.97
N GLY A 135 6.14 2.02 -6.95
CA GLY A 135 5.57 3.35 -6.92
C GLY A 135 6.33 4.34 -6.04
N ILE A 136 5.71 5.51 -5.82
CA ILE A 136 6.34 6.63 -5.12
C ILE A 136 5.99 6.58 -3.63
N THR A 137 7.02 6.58 -2.77
CA THR A 137 6.83 6.58 -1.33
C THR A 137 6.89 7.99 -0.75
N ILE A 138 5.86 8.35 0.03
CA ILE A 138 5.81 9.61 0.77
C ILE A 138 5.73 9.37 2.27
N VAL A 139 6.44 10.21 3.03
CA VAL A 139 6.36 10.29 4.48
C VAL A 139 5.60 11.56 4.87
N VAL A 140 4.59 11.41 5.74
CA VAL A 140 3.70 12.49 6.18
C VAL A 140 3.88 12.73 7.67
N GLY A 141 4.31 13.94 8.03
CA GLY A 141 4.49 14.42 9.39
C GLY A 141 3.35 15.30 9.90
N ASP A 142 3.51 15.80 11.13
CA ASP A 142 2.49 16.53 11.89
C ASP A 142 2.02 17.84 11.25
N ASP A 143 2.88 18.53 10.49
CA ASP A 143 2.58 19.80 9.83
C ASP A 143 1.71 19.62 8.58
N TYR A 144 1.53 18.38 8.08
CA TYR A 144 0.63 18.16 6.95
C TYR A 144 -0.80 18.59 7.28
N LYS A 145 -1.35 19.48 6.45
CA LYS A 145 -2.72 19.98 6.60
C LYS A 145 -3.66 19.39 5.56
N ALA A 146 -3.36 19.61 4.28
CA ALA A 146 -4.21 19.20 3.17
C ALA A 146 -3.45 19.17 1.85
N LEU A 147 -4.03 18.49 0.86
CA LEU A 147 -3.64 18.63 -0.55
C LEU A 147 -4.04 20.02 -1.09
N LYS A 148 -3.34 20.49 -2.13
CA LYS A 148 -3.69 21.73 -2.85
C LYS A 148 -5.08 21.61 -3.48
N LYS A 149 -5.93 22.63 -3.35
CA LYS A 149 -7.33 22.60 -3.83
C LYS A 149 -7.48 22.28 -5.33
N LYS A 150 -6.58 22.79 -6.18
CA LYS A 150 -6.63 22.64 -7.65
C LYS A 150 -5.27 22.21 -8.19
N ALA A 151 -4.86 20.97 -7.91
CA ALA A 151 -3.67 20.40 -8.54
C ALA A 151 -4.06 19.64 -9.81
N ARG A 152 -3.21 19.69 -10.83
CA ARG A 152 -3.36 18.84 -12.02
C ARG A 152 -3.13 17.38 -11.63
N THR A 153 -3.84 16.47 -12.28
CA THR A 153 -3.70 15.02 -12.09
C THR A 153 -3.15 14.33 -13.34
N SER A 154 -2.84 15.10 -14.38
CA SER A 154 -2.14 14.66 -15.57
C SER A 154 -1.36 15.79 -16.22
N PHE A 155 -0.34 15.44 -16.99
CA PHE A 155 0.39 16.36 -17.86
C PHE A 155 1.17 15.59 -18.93
N LYS A 156 1.58 16.29 -19.99
CA LYS A 156 2.49 15.73 -21.00
C LYS A 156 3.90 15.61 -20.41
N THR A 157 4.45 14.41 -20.39
CA THR A 157 5.76 14.18 -19.80
C THR A 157 6.87 14.78 -20.68
N PRO A 158 7.87 15.45 -20.10
CA PRO A 158 9.03 15.93 -20.84
C PRO A 158 10.03 14.82 -21.16
N ALA A 159 9.89 13.64 -20.53
CA ALA A 159 10.76 12.48 -20.65
C ALA A 159 9.94 11.18 -20.66
N ALA A 160 10.53 10.10 -21.15
CA ALA A 160 9.91 8.78 -21.10
C ALA A 160 9.97 8.21 -19.67
N VAL A 161 8.93 7.48 -19.25
CA VAL A 161 8.82 6.91 -17.90
C VAL A 161 8.23 5.51 -17.98
N SER A 162 8.78 4.56 -17.21
CA SER A 162 8.20 3.22 -17.06
C SER A 162 7.18 3.23 -15.93
N VAL A 163 5.93 2.90 -16.23
CA VAL A 163 4.81 2.77 -15.28
C VAL A 163 4.45 1.28 -15.10
N CYS A 164 4.20 0.87 -13.86
CA CYS A 164 3.68 -0.47 -13.53
C CYS A 164 2.15 -0.42 -13.64
N VAL A 165 1.60 -0.92 -14.76
CA VAL A 165 0.15 -0.92 -15.02
C VAL A 165 -0.43 -2.27 -14.63
N PRO A 166 -1.41 -2.33 -13.70
CA PRO A 166 -1.97 -3.60 -13.26
C PRO A 166 -2.59 -4.36 -14.44
N GLN A 167 -2.32 -5.67 -14.51
CA GLN A 167 -2.92 -6.54 -15.52
C GLN A 167 -4.36 -6.86 -15.08
N VAL A 168 -5.35 -6.29 -15.77
CA VAL A 168 -6.76 -6.69 -15.58
C VAL A 168 -7.03 -7.82 -16.57
N THR A 169 -6.96 -9.06 -16.12
CA THR A 169 -7.57 -10.19 -16.84
C THR A 169 -9.06 -10.14 -16.54
N LEU A 170 -9.85 -9.64 -17.50
CA LEU A 170 -11.30 -9.87 -17.49
C LEU A 170 -11.49 -11.29 -18.01
N ASP A 171 -11.61 -12.26 -17.10
CA ASP A 171 -12.08 -13.58 -17.49
C ASP A 171 -13.54 -13.42 -17.97
N GLU A 172 -13.77 -13.67 -19.26
CA GLU A 172 -15.05 -13.56 -19.97
C GLU A 172 -15.99 -14.74 -19.67
#